data_AF-A0A8J6UKN8-F1
#
_entry.id   AF-A0A8J6UKN8-F1
#
_cell.length_a   1.000
_cell.length_b   1.000
_cell.length_c   1.000
_cell.angle_alpha   90.00
_cell.angle_beta   90.00
_cell.angle_gamma   90.00
#
_symmetry.space_group_name_H-M   'P 1'
#
loop_
_entity.id
_entity.type
_entity.pdbx_description
1 polymer ?
#
loop_
_entity_poly.entity_id
_entity_poly.type
_entity_poly.pdbx_seq_one_letter_code
_entity_poly.pdbx_strand_id
1 'polypeptide(L)'
;MIFAQLQMVLKTAQDEQELPDYLAEQVQFIIDQQDQFRARKQEIENLIEQVAHYDTYGQTGYLGMGVNNVILGNTLKRLLDA
;
A
#
# COMPACT_ATOMS: atom_id res chain seq x y z
N MET A 1 3.31 -6.33 -14.78
CA MET A 1 4.06 -6.94 -13.66
C MET A 1 3.54 -6.32 -12.38
N ILE A 2 3.18 -7.11 -11.37
CA ILE A 2 2.46 -6.61 -10.19
C ILE A 2 3.23 -5.53 -9.41
N PHE A 3 4.54 -5.67 -9.25
CA PHE A 3 5.38 -4.66 -8.60
C PHE A 3 5.49 -3.34 -9.38
N ALA A 4 5.43 -3.39 -10.72
CA ALA A 4 5.37 -2.18 -11.53
C ALA A 4 4.05 -1.42 -11.34
N GLN A 5 2.96 -2.15 -11.08
CA GLN A 5 1.68 -1.54 -10.73
C GLN A 5 1.72 -0.93 -9.33
N LEU A 6 2.33 -1.63 -8.35
CA LEU A 6 2.55 -1.11 -7.01
C LEU A 6 3.37 0.19 -7.03
N GLN A 7 4.44 0.25 -7.83
CA GLN A 7 5.25 1.45 -8.00
C GLN A 7 4.45 2.61 -8.60
N MET A 8 3.55 2.34 -9.55
CA MET A 8 2.70 3.37 -10.14
C MET A 8 1.74 3.96 -9.11
N VAL A 9 1.01 3.12 -8.37
CA VAL A 9 0.04 3.60 -7.36
C VAL A 9 0.73 4.30 -6.18
N LEU A 10 1.91 3.82 -5.77
CA LEU A 10 2.73 4.50 -4.75
C LEU A 10 3.11 5.91 -5.20
N LYS A 11 3.58 6.05 -6.45
CA LYS A 11 3.97 7.36 -6.98
C LYS A 11 2.78 8.32 -7.06
N THR A 12 1.62 7.84 -7.48
CA THR A 12 0.39 8.64 -7.49
C THR A 12 0.03 9.11 -6.08
N ALA A 13 -0.03 8.20 -5.10
CA ALA A 13 -0.37 8.53 -3.72
C ALA A 13 0.64 9.48 -3.03
N GLN A 14 1.92 9.44 -3.44
CA GLN A 14 2.94 10.39 -3.00
C GLN A 14 2.78 11.77 -3.65
N ASP A 15 2.44 11.84 -4.94
CA ASP A 15 2.23 13.09 -5.67
C ASP A 15 1.00 13.85 -5.15
N GLU A 16 -0.05 13.11 -4.78
CA GLU A 16 -1.26 13.67 -4.16
C GLU A 16 -1.05 14.07 -2.67
N GLN A 17 0.14 13.79 -2.10
CA GLN A 17 0.49 14.02 -0.69
C GLN A 17 -0.43 13.33 0.32
N GLU A 18 -1.11 12.28 -0.12
CA GLU A 18 -2.10 11.57 0.67
C GLU A 18 -1.42 10.52 1.55
N LEU A 19 -0.37 9.87 1.05
CA LEU A 19 0.34 8.81 1.75
C LEU A 19 1.48 9.35 2.64
N PRO A 20 1.48 9.07 3.95
CA PRO A 20 2.60 9.40 4.84
C PRO A 20 3.92 8.75 4.43
N ASP A 21 5.03 9.49 4.57
CA ASP A 21 6.37 9.06 4.17
C ASP A 21 6.75 7.69 4.76
N TYR A 22 6.48 7.46 6.04
CA TYR A 22 6.86 6.19 6.69
C TYR A 22 6.13 4.96 6.13
N LEU A 23 4.94 5.13 5.54
CA LEU A 23 4.23 4.05 4.83
C LEU A 23 4.78 3.91 3.42
N ALA A 24 5.04 5.04 2.76
CA ALA A 24 5.65 5.06 1.43
C ALA A 24 7.01 4.35 1.42
N GLU A 25 7.87 4.58 2.41
CA GLU A 25 9.16 3.92 2.58
C GLU A 25 9.04 2.39 2.71
N GLN A 26 8.03 1.91 3.45
CA GLN A 26 7.77 0.48 3.61
C GLN A 26 7.27 -0.17 2.31
N VAL A 27 6.39 0.52 1.57
CA VAL A 27 5.93 0.05 0.25
C VAL A 27 7.10 0.03 -0.74
N GLN A 28 7.94 1.07 -0.71
CA GLN A 28 9.12 1.15 -1.56
C GLN A 28 10.10 0.01 -1.28
N PHE A 29 10.36 -0.32 0.00
CA PHE A 29 11.17 -1.47 0.38
C PHE A 29 10.67 -2.80 -0.23
N ILE A 30 9.35 -3.01 -0.25
CA ILE A 30 8.74 -4.21 -0.85
C ILE A 30 8.96 -4.25 -2.37
N ILE A 31 8.89 -3.09 -3.04
CA ILE A 31 9.18 -2.98 -4.48
C ILE A 31 10.65 -3.31 -4.77
N ASP A 32 11.58 -2.76 -3.99
CA ASP A 32 13.02 -2.99 -4.15
C ASP A 32 13.40 -4.46 -3.88
N GLN A 33 12.67 -5.15 -3.01
CA GLN A 33 12.89 -6.55 -2.63
C GLN A 33 11.92 -7.52 -3.33
N GLN A 34 11.51 -7.23 -4.55
CA GLN A 34 10.50 -7.99 -5.31
C GLN A 34 10.71 -9.52 -5.32
N ASP A 35 11.95 -10.01 -5.35
CA ASP A 35 12.26 -11.45 -5.35
C ASP A 35 11.83 -12.13 -4.04
N GLN A 36 11.94 -11.44 -2.90
CA GLN A 36 11.53 -11.95 -1.59
C GLN A 36 10.00 -12.06 -1.48
N PHE A 37 9.28 -11.13 -2.11
CA PHE A 37 7.82 -11.03 -2.04
C PHE A 37 7.12 -11.71 -3.23
N ARG A 38 7.87 -12.30 -4.17
CA ARG A 38 7.32 -12.88 -5.41
C ARG A 38 6.29 -13.98 -5.16
N ALA A 39 6.46 -14.75 -4.07
CA ALA A 39 5.52 -15.80 -3.65
C ALA A 39 4.24 -15.26 -3.00
N ARG A 40 4.24 -14.00 -2.54
CA ARG A 40 3.14 -13.36 -1.79
C ARG A 40 2.23 -12.53 -2.68
N LYS A 41 1.96 -13.03 -3.89
CA LYS A 41 1.26 -12.26 -4.93
C LYS A 41 -0.08 -11.68 -4.44
N GLN A 42 -0.91 -12.47 -3.75
CA GLN A 42 -2.21 -12.00 -3.27
C GLN A 42 -2.11 -10.85 -2.25
N GLU A 43 -1.10 -10.89 -1.38
CA GLU A 43 -0.86 -9.82 -0.40
C GLU A 43 -0.43 -8.53 -1.10
N ILE A 44 0.37 -8.64 -2.17
CA ILE A 44 0.76 -7.50 -3.02
C ILE A 44 -0.43 -6.96 -3.81
N GLU A 45 -1.34 -7.80 -4.30
CA GLU A 45 -2.57 -7.35 -4.98
C GLU A 45 -3.42 -6.50 -4.03
N ASN A 46 -3.61 -6.97 -2.79
CA ASN A 46 -4.32 -6.23 -1.76
C ASN A 46 -3.60 -4.92 -1.36
N LEU A 47 -2.26 -4.94 -1.28
CA LEU A 47 -1.47 -3.74 -1.01
C LEU A 47 -1.66 -2.67 -2.10
N ILE A 48 -1.72 -3.07 -3.38
CA ILE A 48 -1.99 -2.16 -4.50
C ILE A 48 -3.35 -1.48 -4.33
N GLU A 49 -4.40 -2.25 -4.04
CA GLU A 49 -5.75 -1.71 -3.82
C GLU A 49 -5.77 -0.73 -2.63
N GLN A 50 -5.09 -1.07 -1.54
CA GLN A 50 -5.03 -0.22 -0.36
C GLN A 50 -4.28 1.09 -0.60
N VAL A 51 -3.15 1.06 -1.32
CA VAL A 51 -2.39 2.27 -1.66
C VAL A 51 -3.16 3.14 -2.66
N ALA A 52 -3.83 2.53 -3.65
CA ALA A 52 -4.63 3.25 -4.64
C ALA A 52 -5.87 3.95 -4.03
N HIS A 53 -6.34 3.48 -2.88
CA HIS A 53 -7.55 4.00 -2.21
C HIS A 53 -7.27 4.66 -0.86
N TYR A 54 -6.01 5.00 -0.60
CA TYR A 54 -5.55 5.46 0.72
C TYR A 54 -6.25 6.77 1.18
N ASP A 55 -6.69 7.64 0.27
CA ASP A 55 -7.49 8.82 0.59
C ASP A 55 -8.97 8.72 0.21
N THR A 56 -9.28 7.97 -0.86
CA THR A 56 -10.63 7.99 -1.45
C THR A 56 -11.72 7.43 -0.54
N TYR A 57 -11.38 6.55 0.42
CA TYR A 57 -12.36 6.09 1.41
C TYR A 57 -12.62 7.09 2.55
N GLY A 58 -11.81 8.13 2.71
CA GLY A 58 -12.03 9.19 3.69
C GLY A 58 -13.15 10.16 3.32
N GLN A 59 -13.47 10.29 2.03
CA GLN A 59 -14.44 11.27 1.52
C GLN A 59 -15.84 10.71 1.28
N THR A 60 -16.03 9.39 1.21
CA THR A 60 -17.35 8.79 0.95
C THR A 60 -18.18 8.58 2.21
N GLY A 61 -18.16 9.48 3.21
CA GLY A 61 -19.18 9.60 4.27
C GLY A 61 -19.60 8.36 5.07
N TYR A 62 -18.96 7.20 4.89
CA TYR A 62 -19.20 5.99 5.65
C TYR A 62 -18.28 6.05 6.86
N LEU A 63 -18.88 6.41 7.99
CA LEU A 63 -18.32 6.22 9.32
C LEU A 63 -18.03 4.73 9.53
N GLY A 64 -16.90 4.25 9.05
CA GLY A 64 -16.41 2.89 9.27
C GLY A 64 -15.60 2.36 8.08
N MET A 65 -14.30 2.19 8.29
CA MET A 65 -13.40 1.38 7.44
C MET A 65 -12.81 2.01 6.17
N GLY A 66 -12.46 3.30 6.18
CA GLY A 66 -11.46 3.75 5.21
C GLY A 66 -10.11 3.08 5.47
N VAL A 67 -9.36 2.75 4.40
CA VAL A 67 -7.97 2.30 4.51
C VAL A 67 -7.17 3.43 5.13
N ASN A 68 -7.13 3.45 6.45
CA ASN A 68 -6.34 4.39 7.21
C ASN A 68 -4.94 3.81 7.43
N ASN A 69 -4.09 4.62 8.04
CA ASN A 69 -2.78 4.24 8.55
C ASN A 69 -2.72 2.84 9.23
N VAL A 70 -3.80 2.42 9.90
CA VAL A 70 -3.86 1.15 10.65
C VAL A 70 -4.07 -0.06 9.72
N ILE A 71 -4.94 0.05 8.71
CA ILE A 71 -5.21 -1.05 7.78
C ILE A 71 -3.98 -1.29 6.89
N LEU A 72 -3.48 -0.23 6.26
CA LEU A 72 -2.28 -0.30 5.43
C LEU A 72 -1.06 -0.75 6.26
N GLY A 73 -0.89 -0.19 7.47
CA GLY A 73 0.18 -0.58 8.39
C GLY A 73 0.12 -2.05 8.80
N ASN A 74 -1.07 -2.63 9.03
CA ASN A 74 -1.21 -4.05 9.36
C ASN A 74 -0.87 -4.96 8.18
N THR A 75 -1.25 -4.57 6.95
CA THR A 75 -0.88 -5.30 5.73
C THR A 75 0.64 -5.30 5.55
N LEU A 76 1.28 -4.14 5.69
CA LEU A 76 2.73 -3.99 5.63
C LEU A 76 3.43 -4.81 6.71
N LYS A 77 2.93 -4.79 7.95
CA LYS A 77 3.48 -5.60 9.03
C LYS A 77 3.44 -7.10 8.71
N ARG A 78 2.35 -7.62 8.15
CA ARG A 78 2.27 -9.05 7.76
C ARG A 78 3.26 -9.40 6.65
N LEU A 79 3.47 -8.49 5.71
CA LEU A 79 4.46 -8.66 4.66
C LEU A 79 5.89 -8.65 5.23
N LEU A 80 6.22 -7.72 6.12
CA LEU A 80 7.57 -7.48 6.61
C LEU A 80 8.01 -8.36 7.79
N ASP A 81 7.08 -8.87 8.61
CA ASP A 81 7.38 -9.61 9.86
C ASP A 81 7.50 -11.14 9.66
N ALA A 82 7.45 -11.62 8.42
CA ALA A 82 7.39 -13.05 8.09
C ALA A 82 8.55 -13.53 7.22
#